data_AF-A0A4S2A8U0-F1
#
_entry.id   AF-A0A4S2A8U0-F1
#
_cell.length_a   1.000
_cell.length_b   1.000
_cell.length_c   1.000
_cell.angle_alpha   90.00
_cell.angle_beta   90.00
_cell.angle_gamma   90.00
#
_symmetry.space_group_name_H-M   'P 1'
#
loop_
_entity.id
_entity.type
_entity.pdbx_description
1 polymer ?
#
loop_
_entity_poly.entity_id
_entity_poly.type
_entity_poly.pdbx_seq_one_letter_code
_entity_poly.pdbx_strand_id
1 'polypeptide(L)' 'MKYKCIKEMCLPKCDGDGFEIPNEYGFVTVGSIWERDDRGNLIGGDVHLDSLNDDCDFGWIEMSFEELGENFELIA' A
#
# COMPACT_ATOMS: atom_id res chain seq x y z
N MET A 1 12.38 -4.20 -2.27
CA MET A 1 12.26 -5.08 -1.08
C MET A 1 10.86 -5.66 -1.06
N LYS A 2 10.64 -6.90 -0.61
CA LYS A 2 9.29 -7.51 -0.62
C LYS A 2 8.71 -7.59 0.78
N TYR A 3 7.45 -7.20 0.88
CA TYR A 3 6.70 -7.16 2.11
C TYR A 3 5.44 -8.01 2.00
N LYS A 4 5.00 -8.54 3.14
CA LYS A 4 3.72 -9.21 3.26
C LYS A 4 2.85 -8.48 4.26
N CYS A 5 1.61 -8.21 3.89
CA CYS A 5 0.64 -7.61 4.80
C CYS A 5 0.31 -8.59 5.93
N ILE A 6 0.42 -8.14 7.19
CA ILE A 6 0.12 -8.95 8.38
C ILE A 6 -1.15 -8.52 9.10
N LYS A 7 -1.72 -7.37 8.71
CA LYS A 7 -2.91 -6.77 9.31
C LYS A 7 -3.77 -6.13 8.24
N GLU A 8 -5.05 -6.51 8.17
CA GLU A 8 -5.98 -5.93 7.19
C GLU A 8 -6.13 -4.42 7.43
N MET A 9 -6.08 -3.66 6.34
CA MET A 9 -6.23 -2.21 6.37
C MET A 9 -7.36 -1.78 5.43
N CYS A 10 -8.13 -0.79 5.88
CA CYS A 10 -9.11 -0.08 5.05
C CYS A 10 -8.54 1.30 4.75
N LEU A 11 -8.27 1.58 3.47
CA LEU A 11 -7.61 2.82 3.03
C LEU A 11 -8.52 3.56 2.04
N PRO A 12 -8.45 4.91 1.98
CA PRO A 12 -9.13 5.66 0.94
C PRO A 12 -8.51 5.35 -0.43
N LYS A 13 -9.32 5.36 -1.49
CA LYS A 13 -8.83 5.29 -2.87
C LYS A 13 -8.43 6.67 -3.35
N CYS A 14 -7.38 6.75 -4.16
CA CYS A 14 -6.97 7.99 -4.81
C CYS A 14 -7.29 7.96 -6.30
N ASP A 15 -7.58 9.13 -6.88
CA ASP A 15 -7.69 9.31 -8.32
C ASP A 15 -6.31 9.38 -9.00
N GLY A 16 -6.30 9.59 -10.33
CA GLY A 16 -5.07 9.65 -11.11
C GLY A 16 -4.17 10.85 -10.81
N ASP A 17 -4.68 11.85 -10.09
CA ASP A 17 -3.93 13.04 -9.65
C ASP A 17 -3.45 12.89 -8.19
N GLY A 18 -3.72 11.74 -7.55
CA GLY A 18 -3.30 11.45 -6.18
C GLY A 18 -4.21 12.02 -5.10
N PHE A 19 -5.42 12.49 -5.45
CA PHE A 19 -6.38 12.97 -4.47
C PHE A 19 -7.32 11.87 -4.02
N GLU A 20 -7.64 11.84 -2.72
CA GLU A 20 -8.65 10.90 -2.19
C GLU A 20 -10.01 11.09 -2.89
N ILE A 21 -10.63 9.99 -3.29
CA ILE A 21 -11.97 9.95 -3.86
C ILE A 21 -12.98 9.87 -2.71
N PRO A 22 -13.90 10.85 -2.56
CA PRO A 22 -14.81 10.90 -1.42
C PRO A 22 -15.70 9.65 -1.30
N ASN A 23 -15.67 9.02 -0.13
CA ASN A 23 -16.43 7.80 0.21
C ASN A 23 -16.04 6.54 -0.58
N GLU A 24 -14.89 6.52 -1.24
CA GLU A 24 -14.35 5.31 -1.85
C GLU A 24 -13.18 4.77 -1.05
N TYR A 25 -13.34 3.52 -0.62
CA TYR A 25 -12.35 2.79 0.18
C TYR A 25 -12.06 1.45 -0.47
N GLY A 26 -10.89 0.90 -0.16
CA GLY A 26 -10.51 -0.46 -0.51
C GLY A 26 -9.83 -1.15 0.66
N PHE A 27 -9.62 -2.45 0.51
CA PHE A 27 -8.95 -3.26 1.51
C PHE A 27 -7.60 -3.77 1.02
N VAL A 28 -6.60 -3.65 1.89
CA VAL A 28 -5.34 -4.39 1.78
C VAL A 28 -5.48 -5.65 2.64
N THR A 29 -5.47 -6.81 1.99
CA THR A 29 -5.79 -8.10 2.61
C THR A 29 -4.56 -8.72 3.28
N VAL A 30 -4.76 -9.39 4.42
CA VAL A 30 -3.69 -10.12 5.10
C VAL A 30 -3.12 -11.19 4.18
N GLY A 31 -1.80 -11.21 4.05
CA GLY A 31 -1.08 -12.15 3.19
C GLY A 31 -0.80 -11.66 1.77
N SER A 32 -1.38 -10.52 1.36
CA SER A 32 -1.01 -9.85 0.10
C SER A 32 0.49 -9.50 0.08
N ILE A 33 1.09 -9.55 -1.11
CA ILE A 33 2.53 -9.40 -1.30
C ILE A 33 2.82 -8.13 -2.08
N TRP A 34 3.75 -7.35 -1.57
CA TRP A 34 4.02 -6.01 -2.05
C TRP A 34 5.52 -5.82 -2.31
N GLU A 35 5.85 -5.06 -3.34
CA GLU A 35 7.22 -4.67 -3.64
C GLU A 35 7.40 -3.19 -3.36
N ARG A 36 8.41 -2.88 -2.55
CA ARG A 36 8.85 -1.51 -2.34
C ARG A 36 9.67 -1.04 -3.52
N ASP A 37 9.18 0.02 -4.17
CA ASP A 37 9.91 0.81 -5.15
C ASP A 37 10.38 2.12 -4.50
N ASP A 38 11.69 2.38 -4.54
CA ASP A 38 12.30 3.60 -4.02
C ASP A 38 12.48 4.68 -5.13
N ARG A 39 11.87 4.48 -6.31
CA ARG A 39 12.03 5.39 -7.46
C ARG A 39 11.20 6.66 -7.36
N GLY A 40 10.19 6.72 -6.50
CA GLY A 40 9.40 7.93 -6.27
C GLY A 40 8.07 7.67 -5.59
N ASN A 41 7.42 8.76 -5.18
CA ASN A 41 6.16 8.77 -4.45
C ASN A 41 5.15 9.65 -5.24
N LEU A 42 3.90 9.21 -5.32
CA LEU A 42 2.76 9.79 -6.04
C LEU A 42 1.89 10.66 -5.12
N ILE A 43 1.68 10.25 -3.87
CA ILE A 43 0.86 10.98 -2.88
C ILE A 43 1.66 11.49 -1.69
N GLY A 44 2.99 11.28 -1.71
CA GLY A 44 3.92 11.86 -0.76
C GLY A 44 4.10 11.06 0.53
N GLY A 45 3.69 9.78 0.55
CA GLY A 45 4.06 8.89 1.66
C GLY A 45 5.56 8.60 1.66
N ASP A 46 6.12 8.14 2.77
CA ASP A 46 7.56 7.84 2.87
C ASP A 46 7.94 6.55 2.12
N VAL A 47 6.97 5.63 1.97
CA VAL A 47 7.14 4.30 1.39
C VAL A 47 6.12 4.12 0.28
N HIS A 48 6.59 3.79 -0.92
CA HIS A 48 5.75 3.32 -2.03
C HIS A 48 5.79 1.80 -2.13
N LEU A 49 4.63 1.17 -2.19
CA LEU A 49 4.46 -0.28 -2.34
C LEU A 49 3.57 -0.59 -3.54
N ASP A 50 4.07 -1.35 -4.49
CA ASP A 50 3.31 -1.93 -5.59
C ASP A 50 2.78 -3.31 -5.20
N SER A 51 1.51 -3.60 -5.49
CA SER A 51 0.94 -4.93 -5.28
C SER A 51 1.50 -5.91 -6.31
N LEU A 52 1.98 -7.08 -5.85
CA LEU A 52 2.46 -8.15 -6.73
C LEU A 52 1.38 -9.19 -7.05
N ASN A 53 0.20 -9.09 -6.43
CA ASN A 53 -0.94 -9.95 -6.67
C ASN A 53 -2.24 -9.14 -6.80
N ASP A 54 -3.21 -9.68 -7.54
CA ASP A 54 -4.53 -9.06 -7.72
C ASP A 54 -5.49 -9.37 -6.55
N ASP A 55 -4.96 -9.69 -5.36
CA ASP A 55 -5.71 -10.17 -4.21
C ASP A 55 -6.24 -9.04 -3.31
N CYS A 56 -6.13 -7.78 -3.75
CA CYS A 56 -6.58 -6.61 -3.01
C CYS A 56 -7.12 -5.49 -3.94
N ASP A 57 -7.76 -4.48 -3.36
CA ASP A 57 -8.42 -3.40 -4.10
C ASP A 57 -7.47 -2.34 -4.68
N PHE A 58 -6.15 -2.50 -4.46
CA PHE A 58 -5.14 -1.49 -4.75
C PHE A 58 -4.03 -2.06 -5.63
N GLY A 59 -3.63 -1.31 -6.66
CA GLY A 59 -2.43 -1.61 -7.45
C GLY A 59 -1.15 -1.14 -6.78
N TRP A 60 -1.22 -0.06 -6.00
CA TRP A 60 -0.13 0.51 -5.21
C TRP A 60 -0.71 1.24 -4.00
N ILE A 61 0.11 1.43 -2.97
CA ILE A 61 -0.21 2.24 -1.78
C ILE A 61 1.02 3.01 -1.33
N GLU A 62 0.78 4.13 -0.64
CA GLU A 62 1.84 4.86 0.06
C GLU A 62 1.50 5.06 1.52
N MET A 63 2.54 5.01 2.35
CA MET A 63 2.40 5.12 3.80
C MET A 63 3.70 5.63 4.43
N SER A 64 3.64 5.95 5.72
CA SER A 64 4.82 6.25 6.52
C SER A 64 5.66 4.98 6.81
N PHE A 65 6.92 5.16 7.21
CA PHE A 65 7.74 4.05 7.70
C PHE A 65 7.17 3.39 8.97
N GLU A 66 6.45 4.16 9.79
CA GLU A 66 5.78 3.67 10.99
C GLU A 66 4.66 2.69 10.62
N GLU A 67 3.76 3.11 9.72
CA GLU A 67 2.67 2.26 9.21
C GLU A 67 3.20 1.01 8.52
N LEU A 68 4.32 1.09 7.79
CA LEU A 68 4.96 -0.08 7.21
C LEU A 68 5.34 -1.10 8.29
N GLY A 69 5.97 -0.65 9.38
CA GLY A 69 6.40 -1.53 10.48
C GLY A 69 5.23 -2.13 11.28
N GLU A 70 4.10 -1.44 11.35
CA GLU A 70 2.91 -1.93 12.04
C GLU A 70 2.09 -2.93 11.23
N ASN A 71 2.07 -2.78 9.89
CA ASN A 71 1.12 -3.49 9.03
C ASN A 71 1.78 -4.51 8.10
N PHE A 72 3.10 -4.50 7.95
CA PHE A 72 3.84 -5.40 7.05
C PHE A 72 5.06 -6.05 7.70
N GLU A 73 5.38 -7.25 7.20
CA GLU A 73 6.65 -7.94 7.49
C GLU A 73 7.54 -7.99 6.24
N LEU A 74 8.85 -7.73 6.39
CA LEU A 74 9.82 -7.93 5.31
C LEU A 74 10.02 -9.43 5.07
N ILE A 75 9.92 -9.86 3.82
CA ILE A 75 10.03 -11.28 3.44
C ILE A 75 11.15 -11.58 2.43
N ALA A 76 11.68 -10.57 1.71
CA ALA A 76 12.83 -10.71 0.81
C ALA A 76 13.50 -9.38 0.46
#